data_AF-A0A6P5TMF1-F1
#
_entry.id   AF-A0A6P5TMF1-F1
#
_cell.length_a   1.000
_cell.length_b   1.000
_cell.length_c   1.000
_cell.angle_alpha   90.00
_cell.angle_beta   90.00
_cell.angle_gamma   90.00
#
_symmetry.space_group_name_H-M   'P 1'
#
loop_
_entity.id
_entity.type
_entity.pdbx_description
1 polymer ?
#
loop_
_entity_poly.entity_id
_entity_poly.type
_entity_poly.pdbx_seq_one_letter_code
_entity_poly.pdbx_strand_id
1 'polypeptide(L)'
;MAGRLKIKLVQSTPYYAQANGQAESSNKVIINIIKKMLEENPRQWNEKLSETLWAYRTSKREATAMTPYALTYRHGAILLMEITVQSIRIVEQHNLVGEDYSQAMLLELEGLDTRRINTFNKLLAGKEVVARAYNKRVKNKSFEEGEIVWKAVLPLGSHVIGYGKWSPTWEGPFIIKQVLGLGAYML
;
A
#
# COMPACT_ATOMS: atom_id res chain seq x y z
N MET A 1 -21.21 -7.16 8.04
CA MET A 1 -20.72 -5.79 8.30
C MET A 1 -20.65 -4.94 7.02
N ALA A 2 -19.91 -5.36 5.98
CA ALA A 2 -19.74 -4.57 4.74
C ALA A 2 -21.05 -4.22 3.99
N GLY A 3 -22.00 -5.15 3.88
CA GLY A 3 -23.29 -4.91 3.22
C GLY A 3 -24.15 -3.84 3.93
N ARG A 4 -24.02 -3.70 5.26
CA ARG A 4 -24.72 -2.67 6.05
C ARG A 4 -24.14 -1.27 5.82
N LEU A 5 -22.85 -1.19 5.54
CA LEU A 5 -22.12 0.06 5.29
C LEU A 5 -22.06 0.43 3.80
N LYS A 6 -22.74 -0.31 2.92
CA LYS A 6 -22.67 -0.16 1.46
C LYS A 6 -21.23 -0.20 0.91
N ILE A 7 -20.35 -0.97 1.56
CA ILE A 7 -18.96 -1.14 1.13
C ILE A 7 -18.88 -2.33 0.18
N LYS A 8 -18.38 -2.10 -1.04
CA LYS A 8 -18.10 -3.16 -2.01
C LYS A 8 -16.82 -3.88 -1.62
N LEU A 9 -16.90 -5.18 -1.33
CA LEU A 9 -15.72 -6.01 -1.12
C LEU A 9 -15.17 -6.43 -2.49
N VAL A 10 -13.88 -6.19 -2.71
CA VAL A 10 -13.14 -6.66 -3.87
C VAL A 10 -12.12 -7.67 -3.38
N GLN A 11 -12.14 -8.88 -3.96
CA GLN A 11 -11.27 -9.98 -3.57
C GLN A 11 -10.24 -10.24 -4.66
N SER A 12 -9.00 -10.53 -4.25
CA SER A 12 -7.95 -11.01 -5.14
C SER A 12 -8.07 -12.51 -5.35
N THR A 13 -7.43 -13.02 -6.41
CA THR A 13 -7.26 -14.46 -6.57
C THR A 13 -6.44 -15.05 -5.40
N PRO A 14 -6.73 -16.29 -4.99
CA PRO A 14 -6.00 -16.95 -3.91
C PRO A 14 -4.49 -16.96 -4.16
N TYR A 15 -3.70 -16.62 -3.13
CA TYR A 15 -2.22 -16.63 -3.15
C TYR A 15 -1.56 -15.71 -4.20
N TYR A 16 -2.30 -14.76 -4.78
CA TYR A 16 -1.75 -13.72 -5.63
C TYR A 16 -1.46 -12.44 -4.84
N ALA A 17 -0.41 -12.51 -4.02
CA ALA A 17 0.12 -11.43 -3.18
C ALA A 17 0.28 -10.09 -3.96
N GLN A 18 0.71 -10.19 -5.22
CA GLN A 18 0.96 -9.03 -6.07
C GLN A 18 -0.29 -8.17 -6.32
N ALA A 19 -1.51 -8.74 -6.26
CA ALA A 19 -2.75 -7.95 -6.35
C ALA A 19 -2.93 -6.99 -5.16
N ASN A 20 -2.36 -7.30 -4.00
CA ASN A 20 -2.37 -6.44 -2.81
C ASN A 20 -1.01 -5.79 -2.54
N GLY A 21 -0.15 -5.68 -3.57
CA GLY A 21 1.25 -5.28 -3.41
C GLY A 21 1.48 -3.90 -2.77
N GLN A 22 0.52 -2.97 -2.86
CA GLN A 22 0.61 -1.68 -2.16
C GLN A 22 0.53 -1.83 -0.63
N ALA A 23 -0.40 -2.65 -0.15
CA ALA A 23 -0.54 -2.93 1.28
C ALA A 23 0.66 -3.74 1.77
N GLU A 24 1.12 -4.73 1.00
CA GLU A 24 2.31 -5.52 1.35
C GLU A 24 3.58 -4.66 1.46
N SER A 25 3.79 -3.74 0.51
CA SER A 25 4.91 -2.80 0.55
C SER A 25 4.84 -1.89 1.78
N SER A 26 3.66 -1.39 2.11
CA SER A 26 3.44 -0.54 3.30
C SER A 26 3.67 -1.32 4.60
N ASN A 27 3.16 -2.56 4.68
CA ASN A 27 3.36 -3.46 5.81
C ASN A 27 4.84 -3.77 6.02
N LYS A 28 5.61 -4.00 4.95
CA LYS A 28 7.06 -4.22 5.03
C LYS A 28 7.77 -3.04 5.68
N VAL A 29 7.40 -1.81 5.34
CA VAL A 29 7.99 -0.60 5.94
C VAL A 29 7.63 -0.50 7.43
N ILE A 30 6.37 -0.70 7.79
CA ILE A 30 5.92 -0.64 9.19
C ILE A 30 6.64 -1.70 10.03
N ILE A 31 6.75 -2.93 9.51
CA ILE A 31 7.48 -4.04 10.16
C ILE A 31 8.96 -3.69 10.33
N ASN A 32 9.58 -3.03 9.36
CA ASN A 32 10.99 -2.63 9.49
C ASN A 32 11.20 -1.53 10.54
N ILE A 33 10.27 -0.57 10.65
CA ILE A 33 10.35 0.48 11.67
C ILE A 33 10.19 -0.14 13.06
N ILE A 34 9.16 -0.97 13.26
CA ILE A 34 8.91 -1.58 14.57
C ILE A 34 10.05 -2.52 14.99
N LYS A 35 10.66 -3.26 14.04
CA LYS A 35 11.83 -4.10 14.32
C LYS A 35 13.00 -3.29 14.89
N LYS A 36 13.27 -2.11 14.32
CA LYS A 36 14.34 -1.22 14.81
C LYS A 36 14.03 -0.66 16.21
N MET A 37 12.76 -0.35 16.48
CA MET A 37 12.35 0.15 17.80
C MET A 37 12.34 -0.94 18.89
N LEU A 38 12.33 -2.21 18.50
CA LEU A 38 12.28 -3.37 19.40
C LEU A 38 13.62 -4.08 19.55
N GLU A 39 14.73 -3.46 19.12
CA GLU A 39 16.08 -4.04 19.24
C GLU A 39 16.41 -4.40 20.70
N GLU A 40 15.96 -3.59 21.67
CA GLU A 40 16.21 -3.82 23.10
C GLU A 40 15.15 -4.71 23.77
N ASN A 41 13.88 -4.67 23.33
CA ASN A 41 12.77 -5.36 23.99
C ASN A 41 11.72 -5.93 23.00
N PRO A 42 11.93 -7.15 22.46
CA PRO A 42 11.11 -7.72 21.39
C PRO A 42 9.65 -8.04 21.77
N ARG A 43 9.30 -8.04 23.07
CA ARG A 43 7.96 -8.40 23.55
C ARG A 43 6.98 -7.23 23.62
N GLN A 44 7.44 -5.97 23.50
CA GLN A 44 6.63 -4.76 23.72
C GLN A 44 6.14 -4.11 22.40
N TRP A 45 5.91 -4.91 21.36
CA TRP A 45 5.51 -4.39 20.05
C TRP A 45 4.17 -3.63 20.09
N ASN A 46 3.25 -4.04 20.95
CA ASN A 46 1.94 -3.39 21.12
C ASN A 46 2.06 -1.96 21.66
N GLU A 47 3.01 -1.72 22.57
CA GLU A 47 3.27 -0.39 23.14
C GLU A 47 3.91 0.53 22.09
N LYS A 48 4.81 -0.01 21.27
CA LYS A 48 5.55 0.74 20.23
C LYS A 48 4.80 0.87 18.90
N LEU A 49 3.67 0.19 18.72
CA LEU A 49 2.91 0.24 17.48
C LEU A 49 2.38 1.65 17.18
N SER A 50 1.84 2.34 18.18
CA SER A 50 1.29 3.69 18.00
C SER A 50 2.38 4.70 17.60
N GLU A 51 3.55 4.63 18.24
CA GLU A 51 4.73 5.45 17.91
C GLU A 51 5.23 5.13 16.49
N THR A 52 5.31 3.84 16.14
CA THR A 52 5.70 3.36 14.80
C THR A 52 4.77 3.92 13.72
N LEU A 53 3.45 3.85 13.93
CA LEU A 53 2.45 4.36 13.00
C LEU A 53 2.53 5.89 12.88
N TRP A 54 2.76 6.59 13.99
CA TRP A 54 2.96 8.03 13.98
C TRP A 54 4.18 8.42 13.14
N ALA A 55 5.34 7.83 13.43
CA ALA A 55 6.56 8.02 12.65
C ALA A 55 6.34 7.69 11.17
N TYR A 56 5.59 6.63 10.87
CA TYR A 56 5.25 6.27 9.50
C TYR A 56 4.42 7.36 8.79
N ARG A 57 3.43 7.95 9.48
CA ARG A 57 2.53 8.96 8.93
C ARG A 57 3.17 10.33 8.76
N THR A 58 4.12 10.69 9.63
CA THR A 58 4.76 12.02 9.64
C THR A 58 6.07 12.08 8.86
N SER A 59 6.68 10.94 8.52
CA SER A 59 7.90 10.91 7.69
C SER A 59 7.58 11.06 6.20
N LYS A 60 8.38 11.87 5.49
CA LYS A 60 8.31 11.98 4.02
C LYS A 60 8.73 10.67 3.38
N ARG A 61 7.98 10.21 2.37
CA ARG A 61 8.33 9.00 1.60
C ARG A 61 9.11 9.39 0.38
N GLU A 62 10.17 8.66 0.05
CA GLU A 62 10.98 8.94 -1.16
C GLU A 62 10.14 8.90 -2.44
N ALA A 63 9.25 7.92 -2.56
CA ALA A 63 8.42 7.75 -3.76
C ALA A 63 7.46 8.93 -4.01
N THR A 64 6.97 9.59 -2.97
CA THR A 64 6.00 10.70 -3.09
C THR A 64 6.57 12.06 -2.68
N ALA A 65 7.76 12.12 -2.09
CA ALA A 65 8.32 13.30 -1.40
C ALA A 65 7.37 13.95 -0.36
N MET A 66 6.27 13.28 0.01
CA MET A 66 5.21 13.78 0.88
C MET A 66 4.99 12.80 2.05
N THR A 67 4.42 13.32 3.14
CA THR A 67 4.06 12.50 4.30
C THR A 67 2.69 11.84 4.06
N PRO A 68 2.47 10.58 4.47
CA PRO A 68 1.15 9.95 4.38
C PRO A 68 0.05 10.74 5.08
N TYR A 69 0.38 11.45 6.16
CA TYR A 69 -0.55 12.35 6.85
C TYR A 69 -1.03 13.48 5.93
N ALA A 70 -0.11 14.17 5.25
CA ALA A 70 -0.45 15.26 4.34
C ALA A 70 -1.29 14.79 3.15
N LEU A 71 -1.07 13.56 2.65
CA LEU A 71 -1.89 12.99 1.59
C LEU A 71 -3.32 12.65 2.03
N THR A 72 -3.52 12.35 3.33
CA THR A 72 -4.81 11.94 3.88
C THR A 72 -5.64 13.14 4.33
N TYR A 73 -5.03 14.00 5.14
CA TYR A 73 -5.70 15.13 5.78
C TYR A 73 -5.54 16.45 5.02
N ARG A 74 -4.79 16.44 3.92
CA ARG A 74 -4.49 17.63 3.10
C ARG A 74 -3.85 18.76 3.92
N HIS A 75 -3.07 18.42 4.93
CA HIS A 75 -2.35 19.38 5.76
C HIS A 75 -1.15 18.69 6.41
N GLY A 76 -0.03 19.40 6.63
CA GLY A 76 1.12 18.84 7.34
C GLY A 76 0.82 18.62 8.83
N ALA A 77 1.15 17.44 9.37
CA ALA A 77 1.07 17.20 10.81
C ALA A 77 1.96 18.18 11.58
N ILE A 78 1.46 18.72 12.69
CA ILE A 78 2.28 19.48 13.64
C ILE A 78 3.05 18.47 14.48
N LEU A 79 4.38 18.59 14.51
CA LEU A 79 5.23 17.71 15.30
C LEU A 79 5.43 18.27 16.71
N LEU A 80 5.60 17.40 17.70
CA LEU A 80 5.86 17.83 19.07
C LEU A 80 7.10 18.74 19.17
N MET A 81 8.14 18.44 18.40
CA MET A 81 9.35 19.28 18.37
C MET A 81 9.11 20.66 17.78
N GLU A 82 8.16 20.82 16.86
CA GLU A 82 7.77 22.14 16.36
C GLU A 82 7.17 22.98 17.49
N ILE A 83 6.34 22.37 18.35
CA ILE A 83 5.72 23.01 19.52
C ILE A 83 6.80 23.40 20.53
N THR A 84 7.72 22.49 20.85
CA THR A 84 8.78 22.73 21.83
C THR A 84 9.73 23.85 21.38
N VAL A 85 10.07 23.92 20.10
CA VAL A 85 10.99 24.91 19.54
C VAL A 85 10.27 26.21 19.14
N GLN A 86 8.94 26.25 19.22
CA GLN A 86 8.11 27.33 18.68
C GLN A 86 8.49 27.65 17.23
N SER A 87 8.34 26.66 16.35
CA SER A 87 8.66 26.82 14.93
C SER A 87 7.89 28.00 14.32
N ILE A 88 8.44 28.59 13.25
CA ILE A 88 7.82 29.71 12.52
C ILE A 88 6.35 29.42 12.21
N ARG A 89 6.03 28.20 11.78
CA ARG A 89 4.66 27.75 11.49
C ARG A 89 3.70 27.92 12.68
N ILE A 90 4.17 27.65 13.89
CA ILE A 90 3.36 27.79 15.11
C ILE A 90 3.25 29.27 15.49
N VAL A 91 4.35 30.02 15.44
CA VAL A 91 4.35 31.45 15.78
C VAL A 91 3.43 32.23 14.83
N GLU A 92 3.53 31.99 13.52
CA GLU A 92 2.66 32.59 12.52
C GLU A 92 1.20 32.21 12.74
N GLN A 93 0.92 30.94 13.09
CA GLN A 93 -0.46 30.50 13.36
C GLN A 93 -1.09 31.21 14.57
N HIS A 94 -0.31 31.58 15.59
CA HIS A 94 -0.81 32.37 16.74
C HIS A 94 -1.11 33.84 16.38
N ASN A 95 -0.49 34.36 15.32
CA ASN A 95 -0.66 35.75 14.88
C ASN A 95 -1.81 35.92 13.88
N LEU A 96 -2.36 34.82 13.34
CA LEU A 96 -3.48 34.85 12.40
C LEU A 96 -4.82 34.97 13.14
N VAL A 97 -5.65 35.94 12.75
CA VAL A 97 -6.97 36.18 13.36
C VAL A 97 -8.07 36.06 12.29
N GLY A 98 -9.11 35.28 12.58
CA GLY A 98 -10.35 35.26 11.80
C GLY A 98 -10.17 34.95 10.31
N GLU A 99 -10.43 35.95 9.45
CA GLU A 99 -10.40 35.81 7.98
C GLU A 99 -9.00 35.51 7.44
N ASP A 100 -7.96 36.11 8.01
CA ASP A 100 -6.57 35.90 7.57
C ASP A 100 -6.12 34.44 7.78
N TYR A 101 -6.60 33.80 8.86
CA TYR A 101 -6.36 32.38 9.10
C TYR A 101 -7.02 31.51 8.02
N SER A 102 -8.27 31.83 7.67
CA SER A 102 -9.01 31.08 6.65
C SER A 102 -8.36 31.20 5.26
N GLN A 103 -7.87 32.38 4.91
CA GLN A 103 -7.19 32.62 3.64
C GLN A 103 -5.83 31.90 3.58
N ALA A 104 -5.05 31.96 4.66
CA ALA A 104 -3.79 31.22 4.76
C ALA A 104 -4.00 29.70 4.64
N MET A 105 -5.03 29.15 5.29
CA MET A 105 -5.39 27.74 5.20
C MET A 105 -5.79 27.34 3.76
N LEU A 106 -6.57 28.18 3.07
CA LEU A 106 -6.95 27.94 1.67
C LEU A 106 -5.73 27.93 0.74
N LEU A 107 -4.81 28.87 0.90
CA LEU A 107 -3.57 28.92 0.12
C LEU A 107 -2.69 27.68 0.37
N GLU A 108 -2.60 27.20 1.62
CA GLU A 108 -1.88 25.96 1.92
C GLU A 108 -2.52 24.76 1.22
N LEU A 109 -3.86 24.67 1.23
CA LEU A 109 -4.61 23.60 0.57
C LEU A 109 -4.37 23.58 -0.95
N GLU A 110 -4.44 24.72 -1.62
CA GLU A 110 -4.16 24.82 -3.06
C GLU A 110 -2.72 24.40 -3.40
N GLY A 111 -1.75 24.85 -2.60
CA GLY A 111 -0.35 24.45 -2.74
C GLY A 111 -0.16 22.94 -2.56
N LEU A 112 -0.90 22.31 -1.65
CA LEU A 112 -0.86 20.87 -1.41
C LEU A 112 -1.52 20.06 -2.53
N ASP A 113 -2.65 20.52 -3.07
CA ASP A 113 -3.29 19.85 -4.20
C ASP A 113 -2.40 19.85 -5.44
N THR A 114 -1.71 20.97 -5.70
CA THR A 114 -0.71 21.06 -6.78
C THR A 114 0.43 20.05 -6.58
N ARG A 115 0.98 19.96 -5.35
CA ARG A 115 2.02 18.98 -5.01
C ARG A 115 1.50 17.55 -5.14
N ARG A 116 0.26 17.28 -4.74
CA ARG A 116 -0.37 15.96 -4.85
C ARG A 116 -0.51 15.51 -6.31
N ILE A 117 -0.97 16.39 -7.19
CA ILE A 117 -1.09 16.09 -8.63
C ILE A 117 0.28 15.77 -9.21
N ASN A 118 1.29 16.62 -8.91
CA ASN A 118 2.65 16.42 -9.39
C ASN A 118 3.27 15.09 -8.89
N THR A 119 3.06 14.76 -7.62
CA THR A 119 3.57 13.51 -7.05
C THR A 119 2.84 12.29 -7.59
N PHE A 120 1.53 12.38 -7.81
CA PHE A 120 0.74 11.34 -8.47
C PHE A 120 1.24 11.08 -9.90
N ASN A 121 1.48 12.13 -10.68
CA ASN A 121 2.01 12.01 -12.04
C ASN A 121 3.40 11.35 -12.05
N LYS A 122 4.29 11.74 -11.13
CA LYS A 122 5.60 11.08 -10.97
C LYS A 122 5.48 9.61 -10.59
N LEU A 123 4.56 9.26 -9.69
CA LEU A 123 4.29 7.87 -9.33
C LEU A 123 3.79 7.05 -10.51
N LEU A 124 2.88 7.60 -11.33
CA LEU A 124 2.38 6.93 -12.52
C LEU A 124 3.52 6.68 -13.52
N ALA A 125 4.31 7.71 -13.82
CA ALA A 125 5.47 7.59 -14.72
C ALA A 125 6.46 6.53 -14.21
N GLY A 126 6.76 6.54 -12.91
CA GLY A 126 7.64 5.53 -12.28
C GLY A 126 7.07 4.11 -12.39
N LYS A 127 5.77 3.92 -12.15
CA LYS A 127 5.08 2.64 -12.33
C LYS A 127 5.18 2.14 -13.76
N GLU A 128 5.02 3.01 -14.75
CA GLU A 128 5.16 2.63 -16.15
C GLU A 128 6.57 2.17 -16.50
N VAL A 129 7.60 2.87 -16.01
CA VAL A 129 9.00 2.48 -16.25
C VAL A 129 9.28 1.09 -15.67
N VAL A 130 8.84 0.85 -14.43
CA VAL A 130 9.00 -0.46 -13.77
C VAL A 130 8.22 -1.54 -14.52
N ALA A 131 6.98 -1.25 -14.93
CA ALA A 131 6.15 -2.18 -15.70
C ALA A 131 6.80 -2.52 -17.06
N ARG A 132 7.33 -1.53 -17.78
CA ARG A 132 8.06 -1.75 -19.05
C ARG A 132 9.30 -2.61 -18.83
N ALA A 133 10.08 -2.35 -17.78
CA ALA A 133 11.27 -3.14 -17.47
C ALA A 133 10.94 -4.60 -17.12
N TYR A 134 9.85 -4.81 -16.36
CA TYR A 134 9.34 -6.13 -16.02
C TYR A 134 8.83 -6.87 -17.27
N ASN A 135 7.94 -6.22 -18.05
CA ASN A 135 7.34 -6.80 -19.25
C ASN A 135 8.37 -7.18 -20.32
N LYS A 136 9.52 -6.50 -20.39
CA LYS A 136 10.64 -6.90 -21.27
C LYS A 136 11.19 -8.31 -20.96
N ARG A 137 11.08 -8.78 -19.72
CA ARG A 137 11.61 -10.08 -19.26
C ARG A 137 10.54 -11.17 -19.23
N VAL A 138 9.26 -10.79 -19.23
CA VAL A 138 8.15 -11.74 -19.14
C VAL A 138 7.84 -12.29 -20.53
N LYS A 139 7.78 -13.62 -20.63
CA LYS A 139 7.19 -14.28 -21.80
C LYS A 139 5.69 -14.34 -21.58
N ASN A 140 4.94 -13.55 -22.35
CA ASN A 140 3.48 -13.60 -22.31
C ASN A 140 3.01 -14.99 -22.78
N LYS A 141 2.25 -15.67 -21.92
CA LYS A 141 1.44 -16.83 -22.28
C LYS A 141 -0.01 -16.46 -22.06
N SER A 142 -0.77 -16.38 -23.14
CA SER A 142 -2.22 -16.28 -23.12
C SER A 142 -2.82 -17.65 -23.35
N PHE A 143 -3.99 -17.88 -22.78
CA PHE A 143 -4.77 -19.10 -23.00
C PHE A 143 -6.17 -18.73 -23.48
N GLU A 144 -6.76 -19.59 -24.29
CA GLU A 144 -8.10 -19.41 -24.86
C GLU A 144 -9.14 -20.29 -24.16
N GLU A 145 -10.43 -19.96 -24.33
CA GLU A 145 -11.53 -20.79 -23.83
C GLU A 145 -11.49 -22.18 -24.48
N GLY A 146 -11.62 -23.22 -23.67
CA GLY A 146 -11.50 -24.62 -24.12
C GLY A 146 -10.08 -25.20 -24.04
N GLU A 147 -9.06 -24.40 -23.77
CA GLU A 147 -7.70 -24.92 -23.57
C GLU A 147 -7.53 -25.64 -22.24
N ILE A 148 -6.65 -26.65 -22.25
CA ILE A 148 -6.33 -27.47 -21.09
C ILE A 148 -5.14 -26.87 -20.34
N VAL A 149 -5.34 -26.59 -19.06
CA VAL A 149 -4.31 -26.01 -18.19
C VAL A 149 -4.14 -26.80 -16.89
N TRP A 150 -2.93 -26.73 -16.35
CA TRP A 150 -2.60 -27.23 -15.02
C TRP A 150 -2.66 -26.08 -14.03
N LYS A 151 -3.30 -26.31 -12.89
CA LYS A 151 -3.42 -25.35 -11.79
C LYS A 151 -2.34 -25.67 -10.76
N ALA A 152 -1.57 -24.67 -10.32
CA ALA A 152 -0.61 -24.87 -9.25
C ALA A 152 -1.35 -25.19 -7.93
N VAL A 153 -0.92 -26.25 -7.23
CA VAL A 153 -1.41 -26.55 -5.89
C VAL A 153 -0.81 -25.52 -4.94
N LEU A 154 -1.65 -24.61 -4.46
CA LEU A 154 -1.25 -23.62 -3.48
C LEU A 154 -1.06 -24.30 -2.12
N PRO A 155 -0.09 -23.88 -1.29
CA PRO A 155 0.10 -24.39 0.07
C PRO A 155 -0.98 -23.86 1.04
N LEU A 156 -2.24 -23.88 0.61
CA LEU A 156 -3.41 -23.59 1.44
C LEU A 156 -3.70 -24.83 2.27
N GLY A 157 -3.02 -24.92 3.42
CA GLY A 157 -3.16 -26.05 4.35
C GLY A 157 -2.07 -27.09 4.19
N SER A 158 -0.81 -26.72 4.43
CA SER A 158 0.32 -27.66 4.65
C SER A 158 0.14 -28.60 5.87
N HIS A 159 -1.10 -28.74 6.37
CA HIS A 159 -1.54 -29.67 7.39
C HIS A 159 -2.67 -30.60 6.89
N VAL A 160 -2.93 -30.69 5.57
CA VAL A 160 -3.76 -31.76 5.03
C VAL A 160 -2.96 -33.06 5.09
N ILE A 161 -3.44 -34.02 5.87
CA ILE A 161 -2.89 -35.37 6.02
C ILE A 161 -2.80 -35.99 4.61
N GLY A 162 -1.59 -36.07 4.05
CA GLY A 162 -1.33 -36.62 2.70
C GLY A 162 -0.53 -35.73 1.76
N TYR A 163 -0.40 -34.42 2.04
CA TYR A 163 0.48 -33.53 1.27
C TYR A 163 1.85 -33.39 1.96
N GLY A 164 2.83 -34.17 1.48
CA GLY A 164 4.21 -34.16 1.96
C GLY A 164 5.18 -33.56 0.93
N LYS A 165 6.49 -33.66 1.21
CA LYS A 165 7.59 -33.19 0.34
C LYS A 165 7.55 -33.77 -1.10
N TRP A 166 6.83 -34.88 -1.30
CA TRP A 166 6.72 -35.62 -2.55
C TRP A 166 5.37 -35.48 -3.25
N SER A 167 4.49 -34.63 -2.75
CA SER A 167 3.17 -34.46 -3.35
C SER A 167 3.24 -33.62 -4.64
N PRO A 168 2.35 -33.88 -5.61
CA PRO A 168 2.31 -33.11 -6.85
C PRO A 168 2.12 -31.62 -6.58
N THR A 169 2.92 -30.79 -7.24
CA THR A 169 2.83 -29.33 -7.17
C THR A 169 1.78 -28.74 -8.11
N TRP A 170 1.17 -29.59 -8.95
CA TRP A 170 0.18 -29.23 -9.95
C TRP A 170 -1.05 -30.14 -9.86
N GLU A 171 -2.22 -29.56 -10.05
CA GLU A 171 -3.55 -30.19 -10.07
C GLU A 171 -4.14 -30.00 -11.47
N GLY A 172 -4.79 -31.03 -12.01
CA GLY A 172 -5.44 -30.97 -13.33
C GLY A 172 -5.36 -32.29 -14.08
N PRO A 173 -5.71 -32.28 -15.39
CA PRO A 173 -6.00 -31.12 -16.24
C PRO A 173 -7.35 -30.43 -15.98
N PHE A 174 -7.41 -29.10 -16.11
CA PHE A 174 -8.64 -28.30 -16.12
C PHE A 174 -8.87 -27.65 -17.48
N ILE A 175 -10.12 -27.35 -17.82
CA ILE A 175 -10.50 -26.65 -19.06
C ILE A 175 -10.84 -25.20 -18.70
N ILE A 176 -10.34 -24.23 -19.46
CA ILE A 176 -10.72 -22.82 -19.28
C ILE A 176 -12.15 -22.63 -19.76
N LYS A 177 -13.03 -22.19 -18.84
CA LYS A 177 -14.42 -21.84 -19.15
C LYS A 177 -14.58 -20.41 -19.62
N GLN A 178 -13.79 -19.49 -19.07
CA GLN A 178 -13.90 -18.07 -19.38
C GLN A 178 -12.58 -17.33 -19.16
N VAL A 179 -12.25 -16.41 -20.07
CA VAL A 179 -11.14 -15.46 -19.90
C VAL A 179 -11.64 -14.18 -19.22
N LEU A 180 -11.14 -13.87 -18.02
CA LEU A 180 -11.57 -12.69 -17.23
C LEU A 180 -10.72 -11.43 -17.51
N GLY A 181 -9.67 -11.57 -18.34
CA GLY A 181 -8.73 -10.50 -18.68
C GLY A 181 -7.59 -10.33 -17.67
N LEU A 182 -6.55 -9.56 -18.06
CA LEU A 182 -5.34 -9.29 -17.25
C LEU A 182 -4.61 -10.55 -16.74
N GLY A 183 -4.73 -11.67 -17.45
CA GLY A 183 -4.12 -12.95 -17.09
C GLY A 183 -4.89 -13.75 -16.03
N ALA A 184 -6.15 -13.39 -15.75
CA ALA A 184 -7.04 -14.18 -14.91
C ALA A 184 -7.97 -15.06 -15.77
N TYR A 185 -8.14 -16.32 -15.34
CA TYR A 185 -8.92 -17.34 -16.04
C TYR A 185 -9.87 -18.04 -15.07
N MET A 186 -11.05 -18.40 -15.55
CA MET A 186 -12.00 -19.25 -14.83
C MET A 186 -11.88 -20.68 -15.34
N LEU A 187 -11.63 -21.61 -14.42
CA LEU A 187 -11.56 -23.06 -14.66
C LEU A 187 -12.93 -23.72 -14.35
#